data_AF-A0ABD1IU68-F1
#
_entry.id   AF-A0ABD1IU68-F1
#
_cell.length_a   1.000
_cell.length_b   1.000
_cell.length_c   1.000
_cell.angle_alpha   90.00
_cell.angle_beta   90.00
_cell.angle_gamma   90.00
#
_symmetry.space_group_name_H-M   'P 1'
#
loop_
_entity.id
_entity.type
_entity.pdbx_description
1 polymer ?
#
loop_
_entity_poly.entity_id
_entity_poly.type
_entity_poly.pdbx_seq_one_letter_code
_entity_poly.pdbx_strand_id
1 'polypeptide(L)'
;MSSHVGQPNSRMKDFHEQIRILTDENVQLRDKNEHLFSKLGALQVKLGSLGASRTDLSAKLILSEEEKLKMSKELVEVEIRANKMREQYEAENFELKNKLLSQEGVVSALQAERDGLRRDLQGASVRAQAAEVNSKELAEEYSTLKRNFLSVCEAYERAATHTEQLSAELLALANTHDALLQERDHAQRRARQKGEEVERVRALVSRVSHNRIRPEELAALDQTKGPQEKNLLGKQTELKDELEKIRKSYEEQQHRLEEKVYALMTSQQQQKELEAENSQLQNQLKELNQEYRARLTKYLQDLTEFMSGLKEGLEQKEASYWSRLHGHVDGMLSDMRVAYRRREEQLANAARNYRRKIRSLANTHNSLLAAYRVQREQILAQEGAGLEAGPPEAHFSLKEPEGEAEKELHNLRMDKARLESQLKQTQEQVFLSSNLSQQAQMNKAAWTDIRNQLHEITSTAQESWERERAQLLTQATVAEEQVAELQEYVDNHLGRQQEITRLRGLLGLGAVRCSSAELPTTRTRLLRRSFKNTSHEI
;
A
#
# COMPACT_ATOMS: atom_id res chain seq x y z
N MET A 1 79.00 28.25 -139.50
CA MET A 1 79.61 29.35 -138.73
C MET A 1 78.51 30.26 -138.23
N SER A 2 78.70 30.76 -137.01
CA SER A 2 77.96 31.83 -136.34
C SER A 2 76.54 31.50 -135.85
N SER A 3 76.40 30.91 -134.66
CA SER A 3 76.51 31.56 -133.33
C SER A 3 75.20 32.25 -132.92
N HIS A 4 74.33 31.57 -132.17
CA HIS A 4 74.30 31.70 -130.71
C HIS A 4 74.24 33.15 -130.22
N VAL A 5 73.06 33.75 -130.29
CA VAL A 5 72.50 34.61 -129.22
C VAL A 5 70.99 34.36 -129.19
N GLY A 6 70.59 33.14 -128.83
CA GLY A 6 69.22 32.85 -128.43
C GLY A 6 68.95 33.68 -127.17
N GLN A 7 68.02 34.63 -127.27
CA GLN A 7 67.75 35.64 -126.26
C GLN A 7 67.64 35.00 -124.86
N PRO A 8 68.59 35.26 -123.94
CA PRO A 8 68.47 34.80 -122.55
C PRO A 8 67.22 35.36 -121.86
N ASN A 9 66.60 36.40 -122.43
CA ASN A 9 65.52 37.15 -121.82
C ASN A 9 64.13 36.49 -121.87
N SER A 10 63.81 35.59 -122.83
CA SER A 10 62.48 34.92 -122.84
C SER A 10 62.45 33.70 -121.93
N ARG A 11 63.47 32.84 -122.02
CA ARG A 11 63.66 31.68 -121.14
C ARG A 11 63.76 32.11 -119.68
N MET A 12 64.47 33.22 -119.43
CA MET A 12 64.54 33.82 -118.10
C MET A 12 63.18 34.31 -117.62
N LYS A 13 62.34 34.93 -118.47
CA LYS A 13 60.96 35.31 -118.12
C LYS A 13 60.07 34.09 -117.81
N ASP A 14 60.15 33.02 -118.59
CA ASP A 14 59.41 31.78 -118.34
C ASP A 14 59.83 31.14 -117.00
N PHE A 15 61.13 31.16 -116.68
CA PHE A 15 61.63 30.75 -115.36
C PHE A 15 61.15 31.66 -114.23
N HIS A 16 61.08 32.98 -114.43
CA HIS A 16 60.55 33.91 -113.42
C HIS A 16 59.05 33.67 -113.17
N GLU A 17 58.27 33.40 -114.21
CA GLU A 17 56.84 33.08 -114.08
C GLU A 17 56.64 31.71 -113.41
N GLN A 18 57.46 30.72 -113.75
CA GLN A 18 57.44 29.41 -113.09
C GLN A 18 57.83 29.50 -111.61
N ILE A 19 58.84 30.32 -111.26
CA ILE A 19 59.21 30.62 -109.87
C ILE A 19 58.04 31.31 -109.16
N ARG A 20 57.34 32.23 -109.81
CA ARG A 20 56.18 32.91 -109.24
C ARG A 20 55.03 31.95 -108.95
N ILE A 21 54.66 31.09 -109.90
CA ILE A 21 53.62 30.06 -109.72
C ILE A 21 54.00 29.12 -108.58
N LEU A 22 55.25 28.62 -108.56
CA LEU A 22 55.72 27.76 -107.47
C LEU A 22 55.76 28.49 -106.12
N THR A 23 56.00 29.80 -106.11
CA THR A 23 55.95 30.62 -104.89
C THR A 23 54.52 30.76 -104.39
N ASP A 24 53.58 31.07 -105.29
CA ASP A 24 52.15 31.19 -104.97
C ASP A 24 51.57 29.84 -104.51
N GLU A 25 51.95 28.73 -105.15
CA GLU A 25 51.60 27.37 -104.72
C GLU A 25 52.19 27.04 -103.35
N ASN A 26 53.45 27.39 -103.08
CA ASN A 26 54.06 27.21 -101.75
C ASN A 26 53.34 28.03 -100.67
N VAL A 27 52.90 29.26 -100.99
CA VAL A 27 52.10 30.09 -100.07
C VAL A 27 50.75 29.42 -99.80
N GLN A 28 50.03 28.97 -100.83
CA GLN A 28 48.77 28.25 -100.66
C GLN A 28 48.92 26.95 -99.86
N LEU A 29 50.03 26.22 -100.03
CA LEU A 29 50.34 25.02 -99.25
C LEU A 29 50.65 25.36 -97.79
N ARG A 30 51.33 26.48 -97.52
CA ARG A 30 51.55 26.99 -96.17
C ARG A 30 50.23 27.35 -95.49
N ASP A 31 49.36 28.11 -96.15
CA ASP A 31 48.05 28.49 -95.62
C ASP A 31 47.18 27.25 -95.31
N LYS A 32 47.19 26.26 -96.21
CA LYS A 32 46.50 24.97 -95.99
C LYS A 32 47.08 24.21 -94.80
N ASN A 33 48.41 24.18 -94.66
CA ASN A 33 49.05 23.55 -93.52
C ASN A 33 48.73 24.27 -92.20
N GLU A 34 48.76 25.60 -92.18
CA GLU A 34 48.37 26.40 -91.00
C GLU A 34 46.92 26.13 -90.59
N HIS A 35 46.00 26.02 -91.56
CA HIS A 35 44.62 25.63 -91.30
C HIS A 35 44.49 24.21 -90.73
N LEU A 36 45.27 23.26 -91.28
CA LEU A 36 45.31 21.89 -90.76
C LEU A 36 45.88 21.83 -89.34
N PHE A 37 46.94 22.58 -89.04
CA PHE A 37 47.51 22.69 -87.69
C PHE A 37 46.51 23.33 -86.71
N SER A 38 45.79 24.37 -87.14
CA SER A 38 44.74 24.99 -86.33
C SER A 38 43.60 24.02 -86.04
N LYS A 39 43.16 23.24 -87.03
CA LYS A 39 42.17 22.17 -86.85
C LYS A 39 42.67 21.06 -85.94
N LEU A 40 43.93 20.63 -86.08
CA LEU A 40 44.55 19.62 -85.23
C LEU A 40 44.61 20.11 -83.77
N GLY A 41 45.00 21.36 -83.55
CA GLY A 41 45.00 21.99 -82.23
C GLY A 41 43.59 22.05 -81.63
N ALA A 42 42.58 22.44 -82.41
CA ALA A 42 41.19 22.44 -81.97
C ALA A 42 40.67 21.04 -81.61
N LEU A 43 41.05 20.01 -82.37
CA LEU A 43 40.73 18.61 -82.05
C LEU A 43 41.46 18.13 -80.80
N GLN A 44 42.73 18.51 -80.61
CA GLN A 44 43.51 18.16 -79.43
C GLN A 44 42.92 18.78 -78.16
N VAL A 45 42.49 20.05 -78.22
CA VAL A 45 41.79 20.71 -77.10
C VAL A 45 40.46 20.02 -76.80
N LYS A 46 39.67 19.69 -77.83
CA LYS A 46 38.42 18.93 -77.65
C LYS A 46 38.68 17.56 -77.02
N LEU A 47 39.70 16.83 -77.48
CA LEU A 47 40.08 15.54 -76.90
C LEU A 47 40.51 15.68 -75.43
N GLY A 48 41.27 16.73 -75.10
CA GLY A 48 41.64 17.06 -73.72
C GLY A 48 40.41 17.34 -72.84
N SER A 49 39.47 18.16 -73.33
CA SER A 49 38.21 18.44 -72.63
C SER A 49 37.34 17.19 -72.46
N LEU A 50 37.31 16.32 -73.48
CA LEU A 50 36.57 15.06 -73.43
C LEU A 50 37.21 14.11 -72.41
N GLY A 51 38.54 14.02 -72.38
CA GLY A 51 39.29 13.28 -71.38
C GLY A 51 38.98 13.74 -69.96
N ALA A 52 39.01 15.05 -69.71
CA ALA A 52 38.66 15.64 -68.41
C ALA A 52 37.21 15.36 -68.03
N SER A 53 36.26 15.54 -68.95
CA SER A 53 34.84 15.24 -68.68
C SER A 53 34.61 13.75 -68.38
N ARG A 54 35.35 12.85 -69.04
CA ARG A 54 35.27 11.40 -68.78
C ARG A 54 35.81 11.06 -67.39
N THR A 55 36.93 11.66 -66.98
CA THR A 55 37.48 11.45 -65.63
C THR A 55 36.55 12.00 -64.56
N ASP A 56 35.96 13.18 -64.78
CA ASP A 56 35.02 13.80 -63.84
C ASP A 56 33.75 12.97 -63.69
N LEU A 57 33.19 12.46 -64.79
CA LEU A 57 32.03 11.56 -64.74
C LEU A 57 32.35 10.25 -64.03
N SER A 58 33.53 9.68 -64.26
CA SER A 58 33.98 8.47 -63.56
C SER A 58 34.13 8.71 -62.06
N ALA A 59 34.69 9.85 -61.65
CA ALA A 59 34.83 10.19 -60.22
C ALA A 59 33.47 10.40 -59.55
N LYS A 60 32.52 11.08 -60.23
CA LYS A 60 31.15 11.25 -59.73
C LYS A 60 30.42 9.92 -59.59
N LEU A 61 30.62 8.98 -60.52
CA LEU A 61 30.04 7.65 -60.44
C LEU A 61 30.55 6.90 -59.20
N ILE A 62 31.87 6.90 -58.97
CA ILE A 62 32.49 6.27 -57.79
C ILE A 62 31.91 6.85 -56.49
N LEU A 63 31.85 8.18 -56.37
CA LEU A 63 31.26 8.82 -55.18
C LEU A 63 29.80 8.43 -54.97
N SER A 64 29.00 8.37 -56.05
CA SER A 64 27.60 7.94 -55.95
C SER A 64 27.45 6.47 -55.53
N GLU A 65 28.37 5.61 -55.95
CA GLU A 65 28.42 4.20 -55.52
C GLU A 65 28.83 4.07 -54.06
N GLU A 66 29.82 4.85 -53.61
CA GLU A 66 30.24 4.92 -52.21
C GLU A 66 29.11 5.41 -51.29
N GLU A 67 28.39 6.47 -51.69
CA GLU A 67 27.22 6.97 -50.96
C GLU A 67 26.10 5.92 -50.91
N LYS A 68 25.84 5.23 -52.02
CA LYS A 68 24.85 4.13 -52.06
C LYS A 68 25.24 3.00 -51.12
N LEU A 69 26.52 2.61 -51.09
CA LEU A 69 27.01 1.59 -50.16
C LEU A 69 26.89 2.06 -48.71
N LYS A 70 27.21 3.31 -48.42
CA LYS A 70 27.04 3.91 -47.09
C LYS A 70 25.58 3.90 -46.64
N MET A 71 24.65 4.34 -47.48
CA MET A 71 23.22 4.28 -47.19
C MET A 71 22.74 2.83 -46.99
N SER A 72 23.21 1.88 -47.80
CA SER A 72 22.86 0.46 -47.65
C SER A 72 23.36 -0.13 -46.32
N LYS A 73 24.56 0.27 -45.88
CA LYS A 73 25.11 -0.12 -44.58
C LYS A 73 24.29 0.46 -43.43
N GLU A 74 23.98 1.76 -43.48
CA GLU A 74 23.17 2.43 -42.46
C GLU A 74 21.76 1.82 -42.37
N LEU A 75 21.15 1.46 -43.50
CA LEU A 75 19.87 0.77 -43.54
C LEU A 75 19.93 -0.58 -42.82
N VAL A 76 20.92 -1.42 -43.14
CA VAL A 76 21.12 -2.72 -42.48
C VAL A 76 21.38 -2.56 -40.99
N GLU A 77 22.16 -1.56 -40.58
CA GLU A 77 22.37 -1.28 -39.15
C GLU A 77 21.08 -0.90 -38.43
N VAL A 78 20.22 -0.08 -39.05
CA VAL A 78 18.90 0.26 -38.51
C VAL A 78 18.01 -0.97 -38.41
N GLU A 79 17.99 -1.84 -39.43
CA GLU A 79 17.23 -3.10 -39.39
C GLU A 79 17.73 -4.04 -38.27
N ILE A 80 19.04 -4.14 -38.08
CA ILE A 80 19.63 -4.92 -36.98
C ILE A 80 19.21 -4.32 -35.62
N ARG A 81 19.28 -2.99 -35.46
CA ARG A 81 18.85 -2.33 -34.22
C ARG A 81 17.35 -2.54 -33.98
N ALA A 82 16.52 -2.44 -35.00
CA ALA A 82 15.08 -2.70 -34.90
C ALA A 82 14.78 -4.15 -34.53
N ASN A 83 15.50 -5.12 -35.10
CA ASN A 83 15.38 -6.53 -34.73
C ASN A 83 15.81 -6.77 -33.27
N LYS A 84 16.92 -6.18 -32.81
CA LYS A 84 17.37 -6.27 -31.42
C LYS A 84 16.34 -5.71 -30.43
N MET A 85 15.75 -4.55 -30.74
CA MET A 85 14.69 -3.98 -29.92
C MET A 85 13.46 -4.91 -29.88
N ARG A 86 13.08 -5.51 -31.03
CA ARG A 86 11.98 -6.48 -31.10
C ARG A 86 12.25 -7.71 -30.23
N GLU A 87 13.45 -8.27 -30.29
CA GLU A 87 13.85 -9.42 -29.46
C GLU A 87 13.79 -9.09 -27.96
N GLN A 88 14.21 -7.89 -27.57
CA GLN A 88 14.09 -7.42 -26.17
C GLN A 88 12.62 -7.32 -25.75
N TYR A 89 11.77 -6.72 -26.57
CA TYR A 89 10.33 -6.63 -26.29
C TYR A 89 9.67 -8.01 -26.19
N GLU A 90 10.05 -8.95 -27.05
CA GLU A 90 9.55 -10.32 -26.99
C GLU A 90 10.00 -11.01 -25.70
N ALA A 91 11.28 -10.89 -25.32
CA ALA A 91 11.82 -11.44 -24.08
C ALA A 91 11.11 -10.87 -22.83
N GLU A 92 10.97 -9.54 -22.75
CA GLU A 92 10.24 -8.88 -21.66
C GLU A 92 8.79 -9.33 -21.60
N ASN A 93 8.13 -9.48 -22.76
CA ASN A 93 6.75 -9.97 -22.82
C ASN A 93 6.63 -11.42 -22.32
N PHE A 94 7.59 -12.30 -22.64
CA PHE A 94 7.64 -13.64 -22.09
C PHE A 94 7.84 -13.64 -20.56
N GLU A 95 8.73 -12.79 -20.04
CA GLU A 95 8.94 -12.64 -18.60
C GLU A 95 7.67 -12.13 -17.89
N LEU A 96 7.03 -11.10 -18.43
CA LEU A 96 5.78 -10.55 -17.92
C LEU A 96 4.66 -11.59 -17.95
N LYS A 97 4.56 -12.37 -19.02
CA LYS A 97 3.58 -13.46 -19.13
C LYS A 97 3.82 -14.54 -18.07
N ASN A 98 5.08 -14.90 -17.81
CA ASN A 98 5.42 -15.85 -16.74
C ASN A 98 5.06 -15.31 -15.35
N LYS A 99 5.34 -14.02 -15.09
CA LYS A 99 4.93 -13.35 -13.84
C LYS A 99 3.41 -13.35 -13.70
N LEU A 100 2.68 -13.01 -14.76
CA LEU A 100 1.21 -13.02 -14.78
C LEU A 100 0.65 -14.42 -14.47
N LEU A 101 1.16 -15.48 -15.12
CA LEU A 101 0.73 -16.86 -14.83
C LEU A 101 1.00 -17.26 -13.38
N SER A 102 2.14 -16.84 -12.81
CA SER A 102 2.45 -17.10 -11.40
C SER A 102 1.48 -16.40 -10.46
N GLN A 103 1.12 -15.14 -10.77
CA GLN A 103 0.16 -14.36 -10.00
C GLN A 103 -1.27 -14.92 -10.15
N GLU A 104 -1.66 -15.37 -11.34
CA GLU A 104 -2.93 -16.08 -11.56
C GLU A 104 -3.02 -17.36 -10.73
N GLY A 105 -1.90 -18.10 -10.60
CA GLY A 105 -1.80 -19.25 -9.71
C GLY A 105 -2.04 -18.89 -8.24
N VAL A 106 -1.40 -17.82 -7.75
CA VAL A 106 -1.60 -17.32 -6.37
C VAL A 106 -3.05 -16.87 -6.16
N VAL A 107 -3.63 -16.12 -7.09
CA VAL A 107 -5.02 -15.67 -7.02
C VAL A 107 -5.98 -16.86 -6.97
N SER A 108 -5.73 -17.90 -7.77
CA SER A 108 -6.55 -19.12 -7.77
C SER A 108 -6.47 -19.86 -6.43
N ALA A 109 -5.28 -19.93 -5.81
CA ALA A 109 -5.11 -20.52 -4.48
C ALA A 109 -5.86 -19.73 -3.40
N LEU A 110 -5.74 -18.39 -3.40
CA LEU A 110 -6.45 -17.51 -2.48
C LEU A 110 -7.98 -17.59 -2.67
N GLN A 111 -8.46 -17.74 -3.91
CA GLN A 111 -9.88 -17.96 -4.17
C GLN A 111 -10.38 -19.29 -3.58
N ALA A 112 -9.60 -20.36 -3.70
CA ALA A 112 -9.93 -21.65 -3.10
C ALA A 112 -9.96 -21.59 -1.56
N GLU A 113 -9.01 -20.89 -0.95
CA GLU A 113 -8.97 -20.66 0.50
C GLU A 113 -10.18 -19.85 0.99
N ARG A 114 -10.50 -18.75 0.31
CA ARG A 114 -11.70 -17.94 0.57
C ARG A 114 -12.96 -18.79 0.51
N ASP A 115 -13.09 -19.65 -0.50
CA ASP A 115 -14.25 -20.52 -0.64
C ASP A 115 -14.29 -21.64 0.42
N GLY A 116 -13.14 -22.07 0.92
CA GLY A 116 -13.00 -22.89 2.13
C GLY A 116 -13.57 -22.18 3.36
N LEU A 117 -13.04 -21.01 3.68
CA LEU A 117 -13.48 -20.20 4.82
C LEU A 117 -14.97 -19.85 4.75
N ARG A 118 -15.49 -19.57 3.55
CA ARG A 118 -16.92 -19.30 3.35
C ARG A 118 -17.78 -20.50 3.70
N ARG A 119 -17.36 -21.72 3.32
CA ARG A 119 -18.06 -22.96 3.69
C ARG A 119 -18.00 -23.19 5.21
N ASP A 120 -16.86 -22.94 5.83
CA ASP A 120 -16.71 -23.10 7.28
C ASP A 120 -17.56 -22.10 8.07
N LEU A 121 -17.62 -20.85 7.61
CA LEU A 121 -18.46 -19.81 8.19
C LEU A 121 -19.96 -20.14 8.04
N GLN A 122 -20.38 -20.64 6.87
CA GLN A 122 -21.73 -21.15 6.68
C GLN A 122 -22.04 -22.32 7.61
N GLY A 123 -21.11 -23.28 7.74
CA GLY A 123 -21.25 -24.40 8.67
C GLY A 123 -21.35 -23.96 10.13
N ALA A 124 -20.55 -22.98 10.55
CA ALA A 124 -20.62 -22.40 11.89
C ALA A 124 -21.93 -21.65 12.13
N SER A 125 -22.42 -20.90 11.14
CA SER A 125 -23.69 -20.19 11.21
C SER A 125 -24.87 -21.16 11.38
N VAL A 126 -24.91 -22.26 10.63
CA VAL A 126 -25.93 -23.29 10.79
C VAL A 126 -25.88 -23.93 12.18
N ARG A 127 -24.68 -24.23 12.70
CA ARG A 127 -24.53 -24.76 14.08
C ARG A 127 -25.00 -23.78 15.14
N ALA A 128 -24.69 -22.49 14.99
CA ALA A 128 -25.15 -21.44 15.90
C ALA A 128 -26.67 -21.33 15.89
N GLN A 129 -27.30 -21.34 14.70
CA GLN A 129 -28.74 -21.30 14.57
C GLN A 129 -29.41 -22.53 15.21
N ALA A 130 -28.83 -23.73 15.05
CA ALA A 130 -29.32 -24.93 15.71
C ALA A 130 -29.22 -24.82 17.25
N ALA A 131 -28.11 -24.28 17.78
CA ALA A 131 -27.95 -24.07 19.21
C ALA A 131 -28.95 -23.03 19.76
N GLU A 132 -29.25 -21.97 19.02
CA GLU A 132 -30.29 -21.00 19.39
C GLU A 132 -31.69 -21.63 19.46
N VAL A 133 -32.02 -22.49 18.49
CA VAL A 133 -33.29 -23.22 18.50
C VAL A 133 -33.37 -24.14 19.72
N ASN A 134 -32.33 -24.94 19.98
CA ASN A 134 -32.27 -25.81 21.15
C ASN A 134 -32.40 -25.04 22.48
N SER A 135 -31.78 -23.85 22.57
CA SER A 135 -31.88 -22.99 23.76
C SER A 135 -33.32 -22.50 23.98
N LYS A 136 -34.04 -22.14 22.90
CA LYS A 136 -35.45 -21.75 22.97
C LYS A 136 -36.34 -22.92 23.40
N GLU A 137 -36.15 -24.09 22.80
CA GLU A 137 -36.87 -25.32 23.17
C GLU A 137 -36.65 -25.64 24.65
N LEU A 138 -35.40 -25.59 25.12
CA LEU A 138 -35.08 -25.83 26.52
C LEU A 138 -35.73 -24.79 27.46
N ALA A 139 -35.79 -23.52 27.07
CA ALA A 139 -36.47 -22.49 27.85
C ALA A 139 -37.98 -22.71 27.93
N GLU A 140 -38.60 -23.20 26.86
CA GLU A 140 -40.01 -23.62 26.84
C GLU A 140 -40.24 -24.82 27.77
N GLU A 141 -39.36 -25.83 27.72
CA GLU A 141 -39.37 -26.96 28.64
C GLU A 141 -39.25 -26.52 30.10
N TYR A 142 -38.28 -25.66 30.44
CA TYR A 142 -38.18 -25.10 31.80
C TYR A 142 -39.43 -24.32 32.21
N SER A 143 -40.06 -23.59 31.29
CA SER A 143 -41.28 -22.85 31.57
C SER A 143 -42.47 -23.77 31.85
N THR A 144 -42.61 -24.87 31.09
CA THR A 144 -43.63 -25.90 31.35
C THR A 144 -43.38 -26.61 32.67
N LEU A 145 -42.13 -26.97 32.95
CA LEU A 145 -41.72 -27.62 34.19
C LEU A 145 -41.98 -26.73 35.41
N LYS A 146 -41.65 -25.44 35.34
CA LYS A 146 -41.96 -24.46 36.40
C LYS A 146 -43.46 -24.37 36.66
N ARG A 147 -44.28 -24.36 35.60
CA ARG A 147 -45.74 -24.35 35.73
C ARG A 147 -46.27 -25.63 36.40
N ASN A 148 -45.71 -26.79 36.07
CA ASN A 148 -46.04 -28.05 36.73
C ASN A 148 -45.66 -28.04 38.21
N PHE A 149 -44.44 -27.58 38.55
CA PHE A 149 -44.02 -27.45 39.95
C PHE A 149 -44.94 -26.54 40.75
N LEU A 150 -45.32 -25.37 40.21
CA LEU A 150 -46.27 -24.49 40.86
C LEU A 150 -47.64 -25.16 41.09
N SER A 151 -48.15 -25.88 40.09
CA SER A 151 -49.40 -26.64 40.25
C SER A 151 -49.31 -27.71 41.34
N VAL A 152 -48.15 -28.35 41.52
CA VAL A 152 -47.93 -29.33 42.59
C VAL A 152 -47.85 -28.63 43.95
N CYS A 153 -47.16 -27.49 44.05
CA CYS A 153 -47.12 -26.69 45.27
C CYS A 153 -48.53 -26.24 45.70
N GLU A 154 -49.34 -25.74 44.77
CA GLU A 154 -50.73 -25.37 45.06
C GLU A 154 -51.58 -26.57 45.53
N ALA A 155 -51.37 -27.76 44.96
CA ALA A 155 -52.05 -28.97 45.39
C ALA A 155 -51.60 -29.41 46.79
N TYR A 156 -50.31 -29.28 47.09
CA TYR A 156 -49.75 -29.54 48.42
C TYR A 156 -50.30 -28.55 49.46
N GLU A 157 -50.36 -27.25 49.16
CA GLU A 157 -50.95 -26.24 50.04
C GLU A 157 -52.45 -26.51 50.28
N ARG A 158 -53.19 -26.91 49.24
CA ARG A 158 -54.59 -27.36 49.39
C ARG A 158 -54.72 -28.57 50.30
N ALA A 159 -53.81 -29.55 50.20
CA ALA A 159 -53.81 -30.70 51.11
C ALA A 159 -53.43 -30.29 52.55
N ALA A 160 -52.44 -29.42 52.72
CA ALA A 160 -52.01 -28.93 54.03
C ALA A 160 -53.14 -28.17 54.73
N THR A 161 -53.78 -27.22 54.03
CA THR A 161 -54.95 -26.50 54.55
C THR A 161 -56.11 -27.44 54.88
N HIS A 162 -56.33 -28.50 54.09
CA HIS A 162 -57.33 -29.51 54.42
C HIS A 162 -56.96 -30.33 55.68
N THR A 163 -55.70 -30.70 55.85
CA THR A 163 -55.25 -31.40 57.08
C THR A 163 -55.31 -30.51 58.32
N GLU A 164 -55.00 -29.22 58.18
CA GLU A 164 -55.16 -28.23 59.25
C GLU A 164 -56.63 -28.09 59.65
N GLN A 165 -57.55 -27.99 58.68
CA GLN A 165 -58.99 -27.98 58.91
C GLN A 165 -59.43 -29.26 59.65
N LEU A 166 -59.03 -30.44 59.18
CA LEU A 166 -59.35 -31.71 59.85
C LEU A 166 -58.80 -31.76 61.28
N SER A 167 -57.58 -31.28 61.51
CA SER A 167 -57.00 -31.23 62.85
C SER A 167 -57.76 -30.27 63.77
N ALA A 168 -58.26 -29.15 63.25
CA ALA A 168 -59.07 -28.19 63.98
C ALA A 168 -60.46 -28.76 64.32
N GLU A 169 -61.07 -29.51 63.39
CA GLU A 169 -62.31 -30.24 63.63
C GLU A 169 -62.14 -31.31 64.71
N LEU A 170 -61.05 -32.09 64.68
CA LEU A 170 -60.72 -33.07 65.71
C LEU A 170 -60.48 -32.43 67.08
N LEU A 171 -59.80 -31.28 67.13
CA LEU A 171 -59.63 -30.51 68.36
C LEU A 171 -60.95 -29.97 68.89
N ALA A 172 -61.83 -29.46 68.01
CA ALA A 172 -63.17 -29.02 68.41
C ALA A 172 -63.99 -30.19 68.98
N LEU A 173 -63.94 -31.36 68.33
CA LEU A 173 -64.57 -32.59 68.84
C LEU A 173 -64.00 -33.01 70.20
N ALA A 174 -62.67 -33.00 70.37
CA ALA A 174 -62.03 -33.28 71.66
C ALA A 174 -62.48 -32.29 72.74
N ASN A 175 -62.54 -31.00 72.43
CA ASN A 175 -63.04 -29.97 73.34
C ASN A 175 -64.52 -30.19 73.70
N THR A 176 -65.37 -30.58 72.74
CA THR A 176 -66.78 -30.93 73.04
C THR A 176 -66.88 -32.17 73.92
N HIS A 177 -66.04 -33.17 73.69
CA HIS A 177 -65.98 -34.37 74.52
C HIS A 177 -65.52 -34.05 75.95
N ASP A 178 -64.48 -33.22 76.10
CA ASP A 178 -63.99 -32.76 77.39
C ASP A 178 -65.03 -31.91 78.13
N ALA A 179 -65.78 -31.06 77.42
CA ALA A 179 -66.90 -30.31 77.99
C ALA A 179 -68.01 -31.26 78.51
N LEU A 180 -68.37 -32.29 77.75
CA LEU A 180 -69.33 -33.31 78.17
C LEU A 180 -68.81 -34.13 79.36
N LEU A 181 -67.52 -34.46 79.40
CA LEU A 181 -66.89 -35.10 80.56
C LEU A 181 -66.94 -34.20 81.78
N GLN A 182 -66.68 -32.90 81.64
CA GLN A 182 -66.82 -31.94 82.72
C GLN A 182 -68.28 -31.86 83.20
N GLU A 183 -69.28 -31.81 82.32
CA GLU A 183 -70.70 -31.86 82.70
C GLU A 183 -71.07 -33.15 83.42
N ARG A 184 -70.58 -34.30 82.94
CA ARG A 184 -70.74 -35.61 83.60
C ARG A 184 -70.10 -35.60 84.98
N ASP A 185 -68.88 -35.11 85.11
CA ASP A 185 -68.17 -35.02 86.37
C ASP A 185 -68.84 -34.01 87.31
N HIS A 186 -69.42 -32.92 86.81
CA HIS A 186 -70.24 -31.98 87.59
C HIS A 186 -71.57 -32.62 88.05
N ALA A 187 -72.23 -33.42 87.21
CA ALA A 187 -73.41 -34.21 87.58
C ALA A 187 -73.06 -35.29 88.61
N GLN A 188 -71.90 -35.92 88.47
CA GLN A 188 -71.38 -36.95 89.37
C GLN A 188 -70.88 -36.35 90.69
N ARG A 189 -70.32 -35.13 90.69
CA ARG A 189 -70.02 -34.34 91.90
C ARG A 189 -71.30 -33.89 92.61
N ARG A 190 -72.37 -33.52 91.89
CA ARG A 190 -73.70 -33.27 92.47
C ARG A 190 -74.34 -34.55 93.05
N ALA A 191 -74.05 -35.71 92.47
CA ALA A 191 -74.42 -37.01 93.03
C ALA A 191 -73.55 -37.41 94.25
N ARG A 192 -72.24 -37.08 94.23
CA ARG A 192 -71.31 -37.26 95.37
C ARG A 192 -71.61 -36.32 96.54
N GLN A 193 -72.07 -35.10 96.31
CA GLN A 193 -72.59 -34.21 97.36
C GLN A 193 -73.81 -34.80 98.09
N LYS A 194 -74.53 -35.77 97.50
CA LYS A 194 -75.57 -36.57 98.19
C LYS A 194 -75.03 -37.85 98.85
N GLY A 195 -73.77 -38.25 98.59
CA GLY A 195 -73.09 -39.40 99.17
C GLY A 195 -71.97 -39.07 100.18
N GLU A 196 -71.59 -37.79 100.29
CA GLU A 196 -70.52 -37.25 101.16
C GLU A 196 -70.83 -37.32 102.67
N GLU A 197 -72.00 -37.84 103.06
CA GLU A 197 -72.29 -38.21 104.46
C GLU A 197 -71.90 -39.66 104.83
N VAL A 198 -71.57 -40.54 103.86
CA VAL A 198 -71.31 -41.97 104.15
C VAL A 198 -69.83 -42.38 103.94
N GLU A 199 -69.00 -41.58 103.27
CA GLU A 199 -67.56 -41.87 103.06
C GLU A 199 -66.60 -41.20 104.06
N ARG A 200 -67.12 -40.64 105.16
CA ARG A 200 -66.29 -40.20 106.31
C ARG A 200 -65.90 -41.32 107.29
N VAL A 201 -66.38 -42.57 107.09
CA VAL A 201 -66.12 -43.68 108.03
C VAL A 201 -65.32 -44.85 107.43
N ARG A 202 -65.00 -44.86 106.12
CA ARG A 202 -64.22 -45.97 105.54
C ARG A 202 -62.77 -45.59 105.20
N ALA A 203 -61.96 -45.59 106.27
CA ALA A 203 -60.53 -45.91 106.30
C ALA A 203 -59.56 -44.94 105.59
N LEU A 204 -58.60 -44.26 106.24
CA LEU A 204 -57.86 -44.58 107.47
C LEU A 204 -57.47 -46.06 107.53
N VAL A 205 -56.44 -46.40 106.74
CA VAL A 205 -55.66 -47.65 106.59
C VAL A 205 -55.55 -47.92 105.07
N SER A 206 -54.44 -47.58 104.39
CA SER A 206 -53.11 -48.12 104.64
C SER A 206 -51.97 -47.17 104.28
N ARG A 207 -51.03 -47.09 105.22
CA ARG A 207 -49.68 -46.56 105.11
C ARG A 207 -48.82 -47.32 104.08
N VAL A 208 -47.92 -46.57 103.43
CA VAL A 208 -46.53 -46.91 103.04
C VAL A 208 -46.28 -48.24 102.30
N SER A 209 -45.76 -48.15 101.07
CA SER A 209 -44.91 -49.20 100.48
C SER A 209 -43.76 -48.57 99.69
N HIS A 210 -42.54 -49.01 100.02
CA HIS A 210 -41.24 -48.51 99.60
C HIS A 210 -40.81 -48.93 98.17
N ASN A 211 -39.92 -48.09 97.62
CA ASN A 211 -38.76 -48.36 96.74
C ASN A 211 -38.95 -48.98 95.34
N ARG A 212 -38.33 -48.33 94.33
CA ARG A 212 -37.18 -48.88 93.59
C ARG A 212 -36.45 -47.80 92.77
N ILE A 213 -35.14 -48.02 92.63
CA ILE A 213 -34.07 -47.15 92.11
C ILE A 213 -33.74 -47.59 90.66
N ARG A 214 -33.18 -46.65 89.85
CA ARG A 214 -31.98 -46.75 88.96
C ARG A 214 -32.22 -46.35 87.49
N PRO A 215 -31.17 -45.98 86.71
CA PRO A 215 -29.91 -45.27 87.03
C PRO A 215 -29.49 -44.25 85.92
N GLU A 216 -28.24 -43.77 85.95
CA GLU A 216 -27.45 -43.22 84.82
C GLU A 216 -27.62 -41.75 84.44
N GLU A 217 -26.86 -40.88 85.10
CA GLU A 217 -26.34 -39.63 84.52
C GLU A 217 -25.18 -39.18 85.41
N LEU A 218 -23.94 -39.38 84.97
CA LEU A 218 -22.72 -38.65 85.40
C LEU A 218 -21.51 -39.21 84.60
N ALA A 219 -21.57 -39.11 83.28
CA ALA A 219 -20.43 -39.36 82.39
C ALA A 219 -20.58 -38.63 81.03
N ALA A 220 -21.03 -37.37 81.04
CA ALA A 220 -21.19 -36.57 79.82
C ALA A 220 -20.57 -35.17 79.98
N LEU A 221 -19.25 -35.13 80.21
CA LEU A 221 -18.47 -33.91 80.04
C LEU A 221 -17.04 -34.25 79.64
N ASP A 222 -16.84 -34.94 78.51
CA ASP A 222 -15.47 -35.05 77.94
C ASP A 222 -15.39 -35.35 76.43
N GLN A 223 -16.45 -35.12 75.64
CA GLN A 223 -16.44 -35.40 74.18
C GLN A 223 -16.66 -34.20 73.26
N THR A 224 -16.72 -32.96 73.76
CA THR A 224 -17.14 -31.82 72.93
C THR A 224 -15.99 -30.98 72.34
N LYS A 225 -14.71 -31.23 72.68
CA LYS A 225 -13.59 -30.39 72.17
C LYS A 225 -12.87 -30.95 70.94
N GLY A 226 -12.85 -32.26 70.72
CA GLY A 226 -12.18 -32.89 69.58
C GLY A 226 -12.83 -32.73 68.18
N PRO A 227 -14.17 -32.80 68.03
CA PRO A 227 -14.81 -32.67 66.71
C PRO A 227 -14.99 -31.21 66.26
N GLN A 228 -14.95 -30.25 67.18
CA GLN A 228 -15.14 -28.83 66.86
C GLN A 228 -13.85 -28.22 66.28
N GLU A 229 -12.67 -28.61 66.77
CA GLU A 229 -11.37 -28.18 66.21
C GLU A 229 -11.09 -28.80 64.83
N LYS A 230 -11.46 -30.07 64.60
CA LYS A 230 -11.33 -30.70 63.28
C LYS A 230 -12.27 -30.08 62.23
N ASN A 231 -13.49 -29.72 62.62
CA ASN A 231 -14.41 -29.01 61.74
C ASN A 231 -13.98 -27.56 61.46
N LEU A 232 -13.33 -26.89 62.42
CA LEU A 232 -12.76 -25.55 62.19
C LEU A 232 -11.53 -25.59 61.29
N LEU A 233 -10.66 -26.60 61.45
CA LEU A 233 -9.49 -26.80 60.59
C LEU A 233 -9.90 -27.21 59.16
N GLY A 234 -10.90 -28.08 59.02
CA GLY A 234 -11.49 -28.48 57.73
C GLY A 234 -12.09 -27.29 56.99
N LYS A 235 -12.87 -26.44 57.69
CA LYS A 235 -13.38 -25.19 57.12
C LYS A 235 -12.27 -24.20 56.75
N GLN A 236 -11.18 -24.16 57.52
CA GLN A 236 -10.03 -23.32 57.20
C GLN A 236 -9.29 -23.81 55.95
N THR A 237 -9.19 -25.13 55.73
CA THR A 237 -8.63 -25.69 54.50
C THR A 237 -9.56 -25.51 53.31
N GLU A 238 -10.88 -25.70 53.49
CA GLU A 238 -11.88 -25.47 52.44
C GLU A 238 -11.88 -24.00 51.98
N LEU A 239 -11.85 -23.05 52.92
CA LEU A 239 -11.74 -21.61 52.59
C LEU A 239 -10.44 -21.27 51.86
N LYS A 240 -9.31 -21.92 52.20
CA LYS A 240 -8.05 -21.74 51.48
C LYS A 240 -8.13 -22.29 50.07
N ASP A 241 -8.73 -23.47 49.89
CA ASP A 241 -8.93 -24.08 48.58
C ASP A 241 -9.88 -23.25 47.71
N GLU A 242 -10.94 -22.67 48.29
CA GLU A 242 -11.84 -21.74 47.61
C GLU A 242 -11.13 -20.45 47.20
N LEU A 243 -10.33 -19.86 48.10
CA LEU A 243 -9.52 -18.67 47.77
C LEU A 243 -8.49 -18.96 46.66
N GLU A 244 -7.86 -20.13 46.67
CA GLU A 244 -6.96 -20.54 45.58
C GLU A 244 -7.70 -20.77 44.26
N LYS A 245 -8.90 -21.36 44.29
CA LYS A 245 -9.74 -21.52 43.09
C LYS A 245 -10.17 -20.17 42.52
N ILE A 246 -10.61 -19.24 43.38
CA ILE A 246 -10.98 -17.89 42.97
C ILE A 246 -9.75 -17.18 42.37
N ARG A 247 -8.59 -17.27 43.01
CA ARG A 247 -7.34 -16.69 42.49
C ARG A 247 -6.95 -17.26 41.13
N LYS A 248 -6.96 -18.58 40.96
CA LYS A 248 -6.69 -19.23 39.67
C LYS A 248 -7.70 -18.81 38.60
N SER A 249 -8.99 -18.74 38.95
CA SER A 249 -10.02 -18.27 38.02
C SER A 249 -9.85 -16.80 37.62
N TYR A 250 -9.36 -15.96 38.52
CA TYR A 250 -9.05 -14.56 38.24
C TYR A 250 -7.83 -14.42 37.33
N GLU A 251 -6.75 -15.17 37.62
CA GLU A 251 -5.56 -15.24 36.77
C GLU A 251 -5.90 -15.76 35.36
N GLU A 252 -6.77 -16.77 35.23
CA GLU A 252 -7.28 -17.25 33.94
C GLU A 252 -8.15 -16.20 33.23
N GLN A 253 -9.02 -15.49 33.94
CA GLN A 253 -9.81 -14.40 33.35
C GLN A 253 -8.92 -13.26 32.87
N GLN A 254 -7.87 -12.93 33.62
CA GLN A 254 -6.90 -11.91 33.25
C GLN A 254 -6.10 -12.32 32.01
N HIS A 255 -5.61 -13.56 31.95
CA HIS A 255 -4.92 -14.09 30.76
C HIS A 255 -5.85 -14.09 29.53
N ARG A 256 -7.12 -14.49 29.68
CA ARG A 256 -8.11 -14.43 28.59
C ARG A 256 -8.40 -13.00 28.14
N LEU A 257 -8.35 -12.01 29.04
CA LEU A 257 -8.48 -10.60 28.68
C LEU A 257 -7.24 -10.11 27.92
N GLU A 258 -6.05 -10.45 28.38
CA GLU A 258 -4.79 -10.12 27.71
C GLU A 258 -4.71 -10.73 26.30
N GLU A 259 -5.12 -11.99 26.12
CA GLU A 259 -5.27 -12.64 24.82
C GLU A 259 -6.25 -11.90 23.90
N LYS A 260 -7.41 -11.49 24.43
CA LYS A 260 -8.41 -10.72 23.66
C LYS A 260 -7.90 -9.34 23.28
N VAL A 261 -7.20 -8.65 24.17
CA VAL A 261 -6.58 -7.34 23.89
C VAL A 261 -5.50 -7.48 22.82
N TYR A 262 -4.67 -8.52 22.91
CA TYR A 262 -3.67 -8.80 21.90
C TYR A 262 -4.29 -9.11 20.52
N ALA A 263 -5.34 -9.95 20.49
CA ALA A 263 -6.08 -10.25 19.26
C ALA A 263 -6.78 -9.02 18.66
N LEU A 264 -7.32 -8.13 19.51
CA LEU A 264 -7.89 -6.85 19.07
C LEU A 264 -6.81 -5.93 18.51
N MET A 265 -5.64 -5.85 19.15
CA MET A 265 -4.52 -5.02 18.68
C MET A 265 -3.99 -5.50 17.32
N THR A 266 -3.81 -6.81 17.14
CA THR A 266 -3.39 -7.38 15.85
C THR A 266 -4.46 -7.19 14.77
N SER A 267 -5.74 -7.39 15.10
CA SER A 267 -6.83 -7.10 14.17
C SER A 267 -6.92 -5.62 13.80
N GLN A 268 -6.69 -4.71 14.75
CA GLN A 268 -6.70 -3.27 14.52
C GLN A 268 -5.51 -2.84 13.64
N GLN A 269 -4.35 -3.45 13.83
CA GLN A 269 -3.18 -3.22 12.98
C GLN A 269 -3.45 -3.70 11.55
N GLN A 270 -4.01 -4.90 11.38
CA GLN A 270 -4.42 -5.42 10.07
C GLN A 270 -5.47 -4.53 9.39
N GLN A 271 -6.44 -3.98 10.13
CA GLN A 271 -7.40 -3.02 9.59
C GLN A 271 -6.71 -1.77 9.03
N LYS A 272 -5.75 -1.20 9.76
CA LYS A 272 -4.99 -0.03 9.29
C LYS A 272 -4.16 -0.33 8.04
N GLU A 273 -3.53 -1.51 7.98
CA GLU A 273 -2.77 -1.96 6.81
C GLU A 273 -3.69 -2.13 5.58
N LEU A 274 -4.83 -2.80 5.74
CA LEU A 274 -5.82 -2.95 4.68
C LEU A 274 -6.43 -1.61 4.23
N GLU A 275 -6.65 -0.67 5.15
CA GLU A 275 -7.09 0.69 4.83
C GLU A 275 -6.04 1.44 3.99
N ALA A 276 -4.76 1.31 4.36
CA ALA A 276 -3.66 1.88 3.59
C ALA A 276 -3.56 1.27 2.19
N GLU A 277 -3.62 -0.06 2.05
CA GLU A 277 -3.64 -0.76 0.76
C GLU A 277 -4.84 -0.35 -0.10
N ASN A 278 -6.03 -0.26 0.49
CA ASN A 278 -7.23 0.19 -0.22
C ASN A 278 -7.05 1.63 -0.72
N SER A 279 -6.45 2.51 0.07
CA SER A 279 -6.13 3.88 -0.36
C SER A 279 -5.13 3.92 -1.51
N GLN A 280 -4.10 3.05 -1.49
CA GLN A 280 -3.10 2.94 -2.55
C GLN A 280 -3.72 2.42 -3.85
N LEU A 281 -4.49 1.34 -3.79
CA LEU A 281 -5.21 0.77 -4.94
C LEU A 281 -6.21 1.78 -5.54
N GLN A 282 -6.90 2.55 -4.69
CA GLN A 282 -7.78 3.62 -5.16
C GLN A 282 -7.02 4.72 -5.91
N ASN A 283 -5.79 5.04 -5.50
CA ASN A 283 -4.97 6.04 -6.19
C ASN A 283 -4.43 5.51 -7.52
N GLN A 284 -3.92 4.28 -7.55
CA GLN A 284 -3.50 3.63 -8.80
C GLN A 284 -4.65 3.55 -9.81
N LEU A 285 -5.87 3.21 -9.36
CA LEU A 285 -7.04 3.18 -10.22
C LEU A 285 -7.41 4.58 -10.75
N LYS A 286 -7.23 5.64 -9.96
CA LYS A 286 -7.44 7.03 -10.42
C LYS A 286 -6.40 7.43 -11.46
N GLU A 287 -5.12 7.16 -11.21
CA GLU A 287 -4.02 7.47 -12.12
C GLU A 287 -4.19 6.76 -13.46
N LEU A 288 -4.41 5.44 -13.43
CA LEU A 288 -4.63 4.64 -14.63
C LEU A 288 -5.85 5.15 -15.43
N ASN A 289 -6.95 5.50 -14.75
CA ASN A 289 -8.10 6.10 -15.41
C ASN A 289 -7.80 7.48 -16.01
N GLN A 290 -7.00 8.31 -15.35
CA GLN A 290 -6.57 9.60 -15.88
C GLN A 290 -5.69 9.42 -17.11
N GLU A 291 -4.78 8.45 -17.11
CA GLU A 291 -3.96 8.10 -18.26
C GLU A 291 -4.78 7.61 -19.45
N TYR A 292 -5.73 6.69 -19.23
CA TYR A 292 -6.63 6.22 -20.29
C TYR A 292 -7.42 7.39 -20.89
N ARG A 293 -7.91 8.31 -20.05
CA ARG A 293 -8.61 9.52 -20.51
C ARG A 293 -7.69 10.43 -21.32
N ALA A 294 -6.47 10.67 -20.84
CA ALA A 294 -5.51 11.52 -21.52
C ALA A 294 -5.12 10.96 -22.89
N ARG A 295 -4.83 9.65 -22.98
CA ARG A 295 -4.52 8.97 -24.25
C ARG A 295 -5.69 9.04 -25.22
N LEU A 296 -6.92 8.75 -24.77
CA LEU A 296 -8.10 8.77 -25.63
C LEU A 296 -8.42 10.19 -26.13
N THR A 297 -8.25 11.19 -25.26
CA THR A 297 -8.42 12.60 -25.64
C THR A 297 -7.37 13.01 -26.67
N LYS A 298 -6.10 12.61 -26.47
CA LYS A 298 -5.02 12.87 -27.41
C LYS A 298 -5.27 12.20 -28.77
N TYR A 299 -5.69 10.93 -28.80
CA TYR A 299 -6.03 10.27 -30.07
C TYR A 299 -7.15 10.97 -30.82
N LEU A 300 -8.19 11.43 -30.12
CA LEU A 300 -9.28 12.20 -30.74
C LEU A 300 -8.78 13.57 -31.22
N GLN A 301 -7.87 14.22 -30.48
CA GLN A 301 -7.23 15.48 -30.88
C GLN A 301 -6.34 15.31 -32.10
N ASP A 302 -5.45 14.32 -32.11
CA ASP A 302 -4.58 13.98 -33.23
C ASP A 302 -5.41 13.66 -34.50
N LEU A 303 -6.56 12.98 -34.34
CA LEU A 303 -7.52 12.78 -35.43
C LEU A 303 -8.14 14.09 -35.92
N THR A 304 -8.55 14.99 -35.02
CA THR A 304 -9.07 16.31 -35.43
C THR A 304 -8.01 17.17 -36.12
N GLU A 305 -6.76 17.15 -35.64
CA GLU A 305 -5.64 17.88 -36.23
C GLU A 305 -5.29 17.33 -37.61
N PHE A 306 -5.19 16.00 -37.74
CA PHE A 306 -4.99 15.33 -39.02
C PHE A 306 -6.11 15.67 -40.02
N MET A 307 -7.37 15.63 -39.59
CA MET A 307 -8.52 16.00 -40.42
C MET A 307 -8.53 17.49 -40.80
N SER A 308 -8.07 18.37 -39.90
CA SER A 308 -7.99 19.80 -40.17
C SER A 308 -6.89 20.15 -41.18
N GLY A 309 -5.73 19.46 -41.14
CA GLY A 309 -4.67 19.62 -42.15
C GLY A 309 -5.07 19.12 -43.54
N LEU A 310 -5.91 18.08 -43.63
CA LEU A 310 -6.47 17.62 -44.91
C LEU A 310 -7.47 18.62 -45.53
N LYS A 311 -8.18 19.40 -44.71
CA LYS A 311 -9.20 20.37 -45.16
C LYS A 311 -8.61 21.52 -45.99
N GLU A 312 -7.34 21.86 -45.82
CA GLU A 312 -6.67 22.95 -46.54
C GLU A 312 -6.32 22.62 -48.01
N GLY A 313 -6.40 21.34 -48.42
CA GLY A 313 -5.97 20.89 -49.75
C GLY A 313 -7.04 20.27 -50.68
N LEU A 314 -8.31 20.18 -50.27
CA LEU A 314 -9.34 19.36 -50.95
C LEU A 314 -10.52 20.16 -51.54
N GLU A 315 -11.14 19.63 -52.61
CA GLU A 315 -12.27 20.25 -53.33
C GLU A 315 -13.53 20.42 -52.45
N GLN A 316 -14.40 21.38 -52.78
CA GLN A 316 -15.56 21.80 -51.98
C GLN A 316 -16.56 20.69 -51.60
N LYS A 317 -16.67 19.61 -52.38
CA LYS A 317 -17.56 18.46 -52.06
C LYS A 317 -16.97 17.57 -50.97
N GLU A 318 -15.67 17.35 -50.99
CA GLU A 318 -14.96 16.58 -49.98
C GLU A 318 -14.89 17.37 -48.68
N ALA A 319 -14.64 18.69 -48.75
CA ALA A 319 -14.68 19.58 -47.58
C ALA A 319 -16.01 19.55 -46.80
N SER A 320 -17.14 19.30 -47.48
CA SER A 320 -18.46 19.14 -46.87
C SER A 320 -18.64 17.79 -46.14
N TYR A 321 -18.10 16.71 -46.70
CA TYR A 321 -18.05 15.41 -46.01
C TYR A 321 -17.14 15.47 -44.78
N TRP A 322 -15.95 16.07 -44.93
CA TRP A 322 -14.99 16.24 -43.85
C TRP A 322 -15.49 17.15 -42.74
N SER A 323 -16.23 18.22 -43.05
CA SER A 323 -16.86 19.06 -42.02
C SER A 323 -17.96 18.33 -41.25
N ARG A 324 -18.69 17.40 -41.88
CA ARG A 324 -19.65 16.53 -41.18
C ARG A 324 -18.96 15.53 -40.26
N LEU A 325 -17.85 14.94 -40.69
CA LEU A 325 -17.06 14.03 -39.87
C LEU A 325 -16.41 14.77 -38.68
N HIS A 326 -15.89 15.97 -38.89
CA HIS A 326 -15.35 16.82 -37.82
C HIS A 326 -16.43 17.16 -36.79
N GLY A 327 -17.62 17.56 -37.24
CA GLY A 327 -18.76 17.80 -36.34
C GLY A 327 -19.18 16.56 -35.55
N HIS A 328 -19.01 15.35 -36.12
CA HIS A 328 -19.26 14.10 -35.41
C HIS A 328 -18.22 13.85 -34.32
N VAL A 329 -16.92 14.02 -34.61
CA VAL A 329 -15.83 13.85 -33.64
C VAL A 329 -15.90 14.90 -32.52
N ASP A 330 -16.21 16.16 -32.84
CA ASP A 330 -16.49 17.19 -31.86
C ASP A 330 -17.71 16.86 -30.99
N GLY A 331 -18.75 16.28 -31.60
CA GLY A 331 -19.91 15.75 -30.90
C GLY A 331 -19.52 14.68 -29.88
N MET A 332 -18.72 13.69 -30.29
CA MET A 332 -18.23 12.64 -29.38
C MET A 332 -17.37 13.21 -28.24
N LEU A 333 -16.50 14.19 -28.53
CA LEU A 333 -15.69 14.86 -27.51
C LEU A 333 -16.55 15.65 -26.52
N SER A 334 -17.59 16.34 -27.00
CA SER A 334 -18.56 17.04 -26.16
C SER A 334 -19.37 16.07 -25.28
N ASP A 335 -19.88 14.99 -25.86
CA ASP A 335 -20.64 13.96 -25.15
C ASP A 335 -19.79 13.27 -24.09
N MET A 336 -18.53 12.97 -24.40
CA MET A 336 -17.56 12.41 -23.45
C MET A 336 -17.33 13.39 -22.27
N ARG A 337 -17.13 14.68 -22.54
CA ARG A 337 -17.00 15.71 -21.48
C ARG A 337 -18.26 15.80 -20.62
N VAL A 338 -19.45 15.79 -21.22
CA VAL A 338 -20.74 15.84 -20.49
C VAL A 338 -20.97 14.58 -19.66
N ALA A 339 -20.68 13.39 -20.21
CA ALA A 339 -20.79 12.13 -19.49
C ALA A 339 -19.89 12.11 -18.24
N TYR A 340 -18.66 12.64 -18.35
CA TYR A 340 -17.79 12.76 -17.19
C TYR A 340 -18.27 13.79 -16.18
N ARG A 341 -18.73 14.98 -16.61
CA ARG A 341 -19.34 15.95 -15.68
C ARG A 341 -20.52 15.34 -14.92
N ARG A 342 -21.40 14.60 -15.61
CA ARG A 342 -22.52 13.87 -14.97
C ARG A 342 -22.02 12.85 -13.96
N ARG A 343 -20.96 12.10 -14.28
CA ARG A 343 -20.38 11.11 -13.35
C ARG A 343 -19.73 11.78 -12.14
N GLU A 344 -19.01 12.88 -12.34
CA GLU A 344 -18.42 13.68 -11.27
C GLU A 344 -19.50 14.29 -10.37
N GLU A 345 -20.57 14.83 -10.95
CA GLU A 345 -21.73 15.32 -10.21
C GLU A 345 -22.41 14.21 -9.40
N GLN A 346 -22.56 13.00 -9.96
CA GLN A 346 -23.09 11.84 -9.24
C GLN A 346 -22.22 11.49 -8.03
N LEU A 347 -20.90 11.42 -8.22
CA LEU A 347 -19.96 11.12 -7.13
C LEU A 347 -19.95 12.23 -6.07
N ALA A 348 -19.99 13.49 -6.48
CA ALA A 348 -20.08 14.64 -5.58
C ALA A 348 -21.39 14.62 -4.79
N ASN A 349 -22.51 14.28 -5.43
CA ASN A 349 -23.81 14.17 -4.77
C ASN A 349 -23.86 12.97 -3.80
N ALA A 350 -23.28 11.83 -4.16
CA ALA A 350 -23.14 10.68 -3.27
C ALA A 350 -22.29 11.05 -2.03
N ALA A 351 -21.15 11.70 -2.22
CA ALA A 351 -20.30 12.18 -1.12
C ALA A 351 -21.04 13.19 -0.22
N ARG A 352 -21.79 14.14 -0.79
CA ARG A 352 -22.65 15.06 -0.02
C ARG A 352 -23.74 14.32 0.76
N ASN A 353 -24.34 13.30 0.17
CA ASN A 353 -25.35 12.46 0.83
C ASN A 353 -24.73 11.66 1.98
N TYR A 354 -23.56 11.05 1.81
CA TYR A 354 -22.84 10.38 2.90
C TYR A 354 -22.47 11.35 4.02
N ARG A 355 -21.94 12.54 3.70
CA ARG A 355 -21.70 13.59 4.70
C ARG A 355 -22.97 14.05 5.42
N ARG A 356 -24.13 14.06 4.74
CA ARG A 356 -25.42 14.34 5.38
C ARG A 356 -25.83 13.19 6.31
N LYS A 357 -25.68 11.93 5.88
CA LYS A 357 -25.96 10.75 6.71
C LYS A 357 -25.08 10.68 7.95
N ILE A 358 -23.78 10.96 7.81
CA ILE A 358 -22.83 11.01 8.93
C ILE A 358 -23.24 12.11 9.91
N ARG A 359 -23.56 13.31 9.42
CA ARG A 359 -24.04 14.40 10.29
C ARG A 359 -25.37 14.07 10.98
N SER A 360 -26.33 13.46 10.27
CA SER A 360 -27.58 13.05 10.90
C SER A 360 -27.34 11.96 11.96
N LEU A 361 -26.45 11.00 11.69
CA LEU A 361 -26.10 9.95 12.64
C LEU A 361 -25.39 10.52 13.88
N ALA A 362 -24.44 11.45 13.68
CA ALA A 362 -23.76 12.15 14.76
C ALA A 362 -24.75 12.98 15.60
N ASN A 363 -25.72 13.64 14.97
CA ASN A 363 -26.77 14.37 15.68
C ASN A 363 -27.69 13.45 16.49
N THR A 364 -28.08 12.29 15.92
CA THR A 364 -28.86 11.29 16.67
C THR A 364 -28.05 10.69 17.82
N HIS A 365 -26.76 10.43 17.62
CA HIS A 365 -25.84 9.95 18.65
C HIS A 365 -25.72 10.95 19.79
N ASN A 366 -25.46 12.22 19.47
CA ASN A 366 -25.40 13.31 20.46
C ASN A 366 -26.73 13.49 21.20
N SER A 367 -27.86 13.38 20.52
CA SER A 367 -29.19 13.43 21.16
C SER A 367 -29.43 12.25 22.10
N LEU A 368 -28.99 11.05 21.71
CA LEU A 368 -29.10 9.85 22.54
C LEU A 368 -28.18 9.94 23.77
N LEU A 369 -26.96 10.44 23.59
CA LEU A 369 -26.02 10.70 24.67
C LEU A 369 -26.56 11.73 25.67
N ALA A 370 -27.18 12.81 25.18
CA ALA A 370 -27.84 13.81 26.04
C ALA A 370 -29.04 13.21 26.80
N ALA A 371 -29.85 12.37 26.16
CA ALA A 371 -30.95 11.68 26.82
C ALA A 371 -30.44 10.69 27.89
N TYR A 372 -29.39 9.93 27.56
CA TYR A 372 -28.72 9.03 28.49
C TYR A 372 -28.15 9.78 29.70
N ARG A 373 -27.51 10.94 29.47
CA ARG A 373 -27.00 11.81 30.53
C ARG A 373 -28.09 12.24 31.50
N VAL A 374 -29.20 12.74 30.97
CA VAL A 374 -30.36 13.18 31.79
C VAL A 374 -30.96 12.00 32.55
N GLN A 375 -31.12 10.83 31.92
CA GLN A 375 -31.62 9.63 32.59
C GLN A 375 -30.68 9.18 33.72
N ARG A 376 -29.36 9.22 33.49
CA ARG A 376 -28.35 8.86 34.49
C ARG A 376 -28.36 9.82 35.67
N GLU A 377 -28.46 11.13 35.41
CA GLU A 377 -28.60 12.16 36.45
C GLU A 377 -29.90 11.97 37.25
N GLN A 378 -31.01 11.57 36.60
CA GLN A 378 -32.27 11.25 37.28
C GLN A 378 -32.17 10.01 38.19
N ILE A 379 -31.50 8.94 37.74
CA ILE A 379 -31.28 7.73 38.55
C ILE A 379 -30.37 8.04 39.74
N LEU A 380 -29.32 8.84 39.54
CA LEU A 380 -28.44 9.28 40.62
C LEU A 380 -29.15 10.20 41.63
N ALA A 381 -30.10 11.03 41.18
CA ALA A 381 -30.91 11.88 42.04
C ALA A 381 -32.01 11.10 42.80
N GLN A 382 -32.43 9.94 42.31
CA GLN A 382 -33.34 9.01 42.99
C GLN A 382 -32.55 8.02 43.87
N GLU A 383 -31.94 8.51 44.94
CA GLU A 383 -31.27 7.68 45.96
C GLU A 383 -32.30 6.80 46.70
N GLY A 384 -32.64 5.63 46.13
CA GLY A 384 -33.55 4.67 46.76
C GLY A 384 -34.03 3.49 45.91
N ALA A 385 -33.83 3.52 44.58
CA ALA A 385 -34.41 2.50 43.69
C ALA A 385 -33.51 1.28 43.41
N GLY A 386 -32.29 1.20 43.94
CA GLY A 386 -31.36 0.09 43.69
C GLY A 386 -30.93 -0.07 42.22
N LEU A 387 -31.20 0.94 41.38
CA LEU A 387 -30.89 0.95 39.95
C LEU A 387 -29.45 1.47 39.74
N GLU A 388 -28.61 0.67 39.09
CA GLU A 388 -27.25 1.04 38.74
C GLU A 388 -27.24 1.99 37.54
N ALA A 389 -26.64 3.17 37.70
CA ALA A 389 -26.70 4.26 36.72
C ALA A 389 -25.86 4.01 35.43
N GLY A 390 -25.08 2.92 35.39
CA GLY A 390 -24.25 2.53 34.25
C GLY A 390 -23.02 3.44 33.98
N PRO A 391 -22.21 3.08 32.96
CA PRO A 391 -20.94 3.75 32.65
C PRO A 391 -21.11 5.23 32.25
N PRO A 392 -20.15 6.12 32.57
CA PRO A 392 -20.19 7.52 32.15
C PRO A 392 -20.32 7.71 30.62
N GLU A 393 -21.00 8.79 30.21
CA GLU A 393 -21.21 9.20 28.80
C GLU A 393 -19.88 9.31 28.00
N ALA A 394 -18.77 9.61 28.68
CA ALA A 394 -17.43 9.68 28.10
C ALA A 394 -16.98 8.35 27.43
N HIS A 395 -17.50 7.20 27.88
CA HIS A 395 -17.19 5.90 27.28
C HIS A 395 -17.90 5.65 25.94
N PHE A 396 -18.92 6.45 25.61
CA PHE A 396 -19.72 6.33 24.40
C PHE A 396 -19.52 7.50 23.42
N SER A 397 -18.70 8.48 23.80
CA SER A 397 -18.42 9.63 22.95
C SER A 397 -17.58 9.21 21.74
N LEU A 398 -18.17 9.26 20.54
CA LEU A 398 -17.48 9.10 19.27
C LEU A 398 -16.59 10.29 18.91
N LYS A 399 -16.61 11.36 19.73
CA LYS A 399 -15.72 12.50 19.55
C LYS A 399 -14.30 12.12 19.99
N GLU A 400 -13.48 11.81 19.00
CA GLU A 400 -12.16 12.45 18.92
C GLU A 400 -12.32 13.98 18.97
N PRO A 401 -11.31 14.78 19.36
CA PRO A 401 -11.43 16.20 19.67
C PRO A 401 -11.68 17.11 18.45
N GLU A 402 -12.40 16.64 17.43
CA GLU A 402 -12.83 17.43 16.28
C GLU A 402 -13.72 18.60 16.70
N GLY A 403 -14.51 18.49 17.77
CA GLY A 403 -15.35 19.59 18.25
C GLY A 403 -14.59 20.77 18.86
N GLU A 404 -13.38 20.54 19.38
CA GLU A 404 -12.48 21.59 19.86
C GLU A 404 -11.66 22.12 18.70
N ALA A 405 -11.13 21.24 17.84
CA ALA A 405 -10.42 21.63 16.62
C ALA A 405 -11.30 22.44 15.66
N GLU A 406 -12.59 22.16 15.54
CA GLU A 406 -13.54 22.92 14.71
C GLU A 406 -13.87 24.29 15.32
N LYS A 407 -13.98 24.38 16.65
CA LYS A 407 -14.16 25.66 17.37
C LYS A 407 -12.89 26.51 17.29
N GLU A 408 -11.72 25.90 17.44
CA GLU A 408 -10.42 26.53 17.22
C GLU A 408 -10.27 26.98 15.77
N LEU A 409 -10.66 26.18 14.78
CA LEU A 409 -10.70 26.58 13.37
C LEU A 409 -11.64 27.76 13.13
N HIS A 410 -12.78 27.80 13.83
CA HIS A 410 -13.71 28.92 13.73
C HIS A 410 -13.12 30.20 14.36
N ASN A 411 -12.49 30.09 15.54
CA ASN A 411 -11.77 31.19 16.18
C ASN A 411 -10.60 31.69 15.33
N LEU A 412 -9.80 30.78 14.78
CA LEU A 412 -8.69 31.11 13.87
C LEU A 412 -9.18 31.76 12.57
N ARG A 413 -10.36 31.40 12.06
CA ARG A 413 -10.98 32.09 10.92
C ARG A 413 -11.42 33.50 11.28
N MET A 414 -11.97 33.71 12.48
CA MET A 414 -12.33 35.03 12.98
C MET A 414 -11.08 35.90 13.19
N ASP A 415 -10.03 35.34 13.79
CA ASP A 415 -8.74 36.00 14.00
C ASP A 415 -8.06 36.33 12.68
N LYS A 416 -8.08 35.40 11.71
CA LYS A 416 -7.60 35.65 10.35
C LYS A 416 -8.35 36.82 9.70
N ALA A 417 -9.67 36.85 9.76
CA ALA A 417 -10.47 37.94 9.19
C ALA A 417 -10.17 39.29 9.88
N ARG A 418 -9.95 39.28 11.20
CA ARG A 418 -9.54 40.46 11.97
C ARG A 418 -8.16 40.95 11.55
N LEU A 419 -7.19 40.04 11.44
CA LEU A 419 -5.82 40.36 11.00
C LEU A 419 -5.78 40.84 9.55
N GLU A 420 -6.59 40.27 8.66
CA GLU A 420 -6.72 40.74 7.28
C GLU A 420 -7.33 42.15 7.22
N SER A 421 -8.31 42.47 8.07
CA SER A 421 -8.85 43.82 8.18
C SER A 421 -7.81 44.82 8.73
N GLN A 422 -7.00 44.42 9.71
CA GLN A 422 -5.91 45.23 10.25
C GLN A 422 -4.77 45.40 9.22
N LEU A 423 -4.48 44.38 8.43
CA LEU A 423 -3.48 44.44 7.37
C LEU A 423 -3.94 45.38 6.24
N LYS A 424 -5.23 45.36 5.87
CA LYS A 424 -5.78 46.32 4.92
C LYS A 424 -5.72 47.74 5.46
N GLN A 425 -6.08 47.97 6.71
CA GLN A 425 -5.97 49.29 7.35
C GLN A 425 -4.52 49.78 7.44
N THR A 426 -3.56 48.91 7.77
CA THR A 426 -2.15 49.29 7.80
C THR A 426 -1.58 49.50 6.39
N GLN A 427 -2.00 48.71 5.39
CA GLN A 427 -1.67 48.94 3.99
C GLN A 427 -2.22 50.26 3.47
N GLU A 428 -3.44 50.63 3.85
CA GLU A 428 -4.04 51.94 3.53
C GLU A 428 -3.30 53.09 4.24
N GLN A 429 -2.90 52.93 5.51
CA GLN A 429 -2.07 53.91 6.21
C GLN A 429 -0.65 54.04 5.64
N VAL A 430 -0.08 52.93 5.17
CA VAL A 430 1.22 52.87 4.50
C VAL A 430 1.11 53.50 3.10
N PHE A 431 0.04 53.26 2.37
CA PHE A 431 -0.24 53.90 1.07
C PHE A 431 -0.38 55.42 1.16
N LEU A 432 -0.87 55.93 2.30
CA LEU A 432 -0.96 57.36 2.60
C LEU A 432 0.36 57.97 3.11
N SER A 433 1.37 57.16 3.45
CA SER A 433 2.69 57.63 3.91
C SER A 433 3.74 57.51 2.80
N SER A 434 4.31 58.62 2.37
CA SER A 434 5.24 58.78 1.25
C SER A 434 6.63 58.10 1.37
N ASN A 435 6.77 57.04 2.18
CA ASN A 435 8.04 56.34 2.45
C ASN A 435 8.24 55.03 1.65
N LEU A 436 7.27 54.55 0.85
CA LEU A 436 7.40 53.27 0.15
C LEU A 436 8.47 53.23 -0.95
N SER A 437 8.83 54.37 -1.56
CA SER A 437 9.74 54.35 -2.72
C SER A 437 11.18 53.98 -2.33
N GLN A 438 11.65 54.35 -1.13
CA GLN A 438 13.01 54.05 -0.68
C GLN A 438 13.12 52.63 -0.10
N GLN A 439 12.08 52.15 0.59
CA GLN A 439 12.10 50.83 1.23
C GLN A 439 11.90 49.68 0.24
N ALA A 440 11.13 49.90 -0.83
CA ALA A 440 11.01 48.94 -1.94
C ALA A 440 12.31 48.79 -2.75
N GLN A 441 13.08 49.87 -2.92
CA GLN A 441 14.38 49.82 -3.59
C GLN A 441 15.44 49.09 -2.76
N MET A 442 15.50 49.35 -1.45
CA MET A 442 16.40 48.65 -0.51
C MET A 442 16.11 47.14 -0.46
N ASN A 443 14.83 46.74 -0.40
CA ASN A 443 14.47 45.32 -0.41
C ASN A 443 14.82 44.64 -1.74
N LYS A 444 14.70 45.34 -2.88
CA LYS A 444 15.07 44.79 -4.18
C LYS A 444 16.58 44.59 -4.32
N ALA A 445 17.38 45.52 -3.80
CA ALA A 445 18.84 45.41 -3.76
C ALA A 445 19.32 44.28 -2.82
N ALA A 446 18.73 44.17 -1.63
CA ALA A 446 19.02 43.07 -0.71
C ALA A 446 18.67 41.69 -1.33
N TRP A 447 17.57 41.60 -2.09
CA TRP A 447 17.19 40.38 -2.80
C TRP A 447 18.06 40.06 -4.03
N THR A 448 18.69 41.05 -4.66
CA THR A 448 19.69 40.79 -5.70
C THR A 448 20.98 40.28 -5.07
N ASP A 449 21.38 40.82 -3.93
CA ASP A 449 22.60 40.39 -3.23
C ASP A 449 22.48 38.96 -2.71
N ILE A 450 21.34 38.58 -2.12
CA ILE A 450 21.09 37.19 -1.70
C ILE A 450 21.13 36.23 -2.88
N ARG A 451 20.55 36.60 -4.03
CA ARG A 451 20.59 35.75 -5.23
C ARG A 451 22.02 35.60 -5.77
N ASN A 452 22.80 36.68 -5.76
CA ASN A 452 24.20 36.63 -6.18
C ASN A 452 25.02 35.76 -5.23
N GLN A 453 24.84 35.89 -3.92
CA GLN A 453 25.51 35.04 -2.92
C GLN A 453 25.14 33.56 -3.08
N LEU A 454 23.87 33.24 -3.30
CA LEU A 454 23.45 31.86 -3.56
C LEU A 454 24.07 31.32 -4.85
N HIS A 455 24.17 32.14 -5.88
CA HIS A 455 24.80 31.75 -7.14
C HIS A 455 26.30 31.53 -6.98
N GLU A 456 26.98 32.39 -6.23
CA GLU A 456 28.42 32.27 -5.91
C GLU A 456 28.71 31.04 -5.05
N ILE A 457 27.89 30.75 -4.04
CA ILE A 457 28.01 29.52 -3.23
C ILE A 457 27.81 28.28 -4.12
N THR A 458 26.83 28.31 -5.02
CA THR A 458 26.57 27.18 -5.93
C THR A 458 27.72 26.99 -6.92
N SER A 459 28.23 28.07 -7.50
CA SER A 459 29.34 28.04 -8.45
C SER A 459 30.63 27.58 -7.79
N THR A 460 30.98 28.13 -6.62
CA THR A 460 32.18 27.75 -5.87
C THR A 460 32.15 26.29 -5.41
N ALA A 461 30.98 25.82 -4.95
CA ALA A 461 30.80 24.40 -4.61
C ALA A 461 30.94 23.52 -5.86
N GLN A 462 30.31 23.88 -6.97
CA GLN A 462 30.43 23.13 -8.22
C GLN A 462 31.90 23.05 -8.69
N GLU A 463 32.62 24.16 -8.67
CA GLU A 463 34.04 24.17 -9.03
C GLU A 463 34.89 23.30 -8.09
N SER A 464 34.59 23.25 -6.77
CA SER A 464 35.32 22.34 -5.87
C SER A 464 35.06 20.87 -6.21
N TRP A 465 33.82 20.49 -6.51
CA TRP A 465 33.49 19.13 -6.95
C TRP A 465 34.15 18.77 -8.27
N GLU A 466 34.20 19.70 -9.22
CA GLU A 466 34.89 19.50 -10.50
C GLU A 466 36.41 19.37 -10.34
N ARG A 467 37.01 20.15 -9.43
CA ARG A 467 38.44 20.00 -9.07
C ARG A 467 38.72 18.65 -8.42
N GLU A 468 37.89 18.22 -7.47
CA GLU A 468 38.03 16.89 -6.83
C GLU A 468 37.86 15.77 -7.85
N ARG A 469 36.85 15.86 -8.72
CA ARG A 469 36.64 14.90 -9.81
C ARG A 469 37.85 14.83 -10.75
N ALA A 470 38.41 15.99 -11.13
CA ALA A 470 39.61 16.04 -11.98
C ALA A 470 40.82 15.41 -11.27
N GLN A 471 41.03 15.70 -9.99
CA GLN A 471 42.10 15.09 -9.19
C GLN A 471 41.95 13.57 -9.11
N LEU A 472 40.74 13.09 -8.81
CA LEU A 472 40.46 11.65 -8.76
C LEU A 472 40.68 10.97 -10.11
N LEU A 473 40.29 11.62 -11.22
CA LEU A 473 40.57 11.12 -12.56
C LEU A 473 42.08 11.03 -12.82
N THR A 474 42.87 12.05 -12.47
CA THR A 474 44.33 12.00 -12.63
C THR A 474 44.99 10.93 -11.76
N GLN A 475 44.49 10.71 -10.54
CA GLN A 475 44.98 9.62 -9.68
C GLN A 475 44.63 8.25 -10.25
N ALA A 476 43.43 8.09 -10.81
CA ALA A 476 43.01 6.87 -11.46
C ALA A 476 43.86 6.56 -12.70
N THR A 477 44.14 7.55 -13.56
CA THR A 477 44.99 7.34 -14.73
C THR A 477 46.42 6.95 -14.35
N VAL A 478 46.99 7.59 -13.33
CA VAL A 478 48.33 7.21 -12.83
C VAL A 478 48.33 5.80 -12.24
N ALA A 479 47.27 5.40 -11.53
CA ALA A 479 47.15 4.05 -11.01
C ALA A 479 46.99 3.01 -12.13
N GLU A 480 46.24 3.33 -13.19
CA GLU A 480 46.10 2.49 -14.40
C GLU A 480 47.45 2.32 -15.11
N GLU A 481 48.23 3.39 -15.25
CA GLU A 481 49.60 3.34 -15.80
C GLU A 481 50.52 2.47 -14.94
N GLN A 482 50.51 2.63 -13.61
CA GLN A 482 51.31 1.79 -12.71
C GLN A 482 50.93 0.30 -12.82
N VAL A 483 49.65 -0.02 -12.97
CA VAL A 483 49.20 -1.39 -13.19
C VAL A 483 49.70 -1.91 -14.54
N ALA A 484 49.66 -1.10 -15.59
CA ALA A 484 50.19 -1.47 -16.90
C ALA A 484 51.71 -1.73 -16.86
N GLU A 485 52.48 -0.88 -16.16
CA GLU A 485 53.92 -1.09 -15.95
C GLU A 485 54.22 -2.39 -15.19
N LEU A 486 53.45 -2.68 -14.14
CA LEU A 486 53.57 -3.94 -13.40
C LEU A 486 53.19 -5.15 -14.25
N GLN A 487 52.16 -5.03 -15.09
CA GLN A 487 51.74 -6.05 -16.04
C GLN A 487 52.87 -6.33 -17.05
N GLU A 488 53.46 -5.29 -17.62
CA GLU A 488 54.57 -5.41 -18.57
C GLU A 488 55.82 -6.02 -17.90
N TYR A 489 56.10 -5.65 -16.65
CA TYR A 489 57.17 -6.27 -15.87
C TYR A 489 56.90 -7.78 -15.67
N VAL A 490 55.68 -8.15 -15.26
CA VAL A 490 55.29 -9.56 -15.09
C VAL A 490 55.41 -10.32 -16.40
N ASP A 491 54.93 -9.76 -17.52
CA ASP A 491 54.99 -10.40 -18.84
C ASP A 491 56.44 -10.56 -19.32
N ASN A 492 57.28 -9.55 -19.13
CA ASN A 492 58.72 -9.63 -19.44
C ASN A 492 59.42 -10.68 -18.57
N HIS A 493 59.10 -10.77 -17.28
CA HIS A 493 59.69 -11.76 -16.38
C HIS A 493 59.17 -13.17 -16.63
N LEU A 494 57.89 -13.33 -16.96
CA LEU A 494 57.30 -14.61 -17.40
C LEU A 494 57.91 -15.04 -18.74
N GLY A 495 58.05 -14.13 -19.71
CA GLY A 495 58.70 -14.41 -20.99
C GLY A 495 60.15 -14.83 -20.82
N ARG A 496 60.91 -14.14 -19.95
CA ARG A 496 62.29 -14.56 -19.58
C ARG A 496 62.32 -15.92 -18.88
N GLN A 497 61.39 -16.21 -17.96
CA GLN A 497 61.32 -17.50 -17.27
C GLN A 497 60.92 -18.64 -18.23
N GLN A 498 59.99 -18.40 -19.16
CA GLN A 498 59.61 -19.36 -20.19
C GLN A 498 60.77 -19.62 -21.16
N GLU A 499 61.52 -18.59 -21.56
CA GLU A 499 62.70 -18.75 -22.42
C GLU A 499 63.85 -19.44 -21.69
N ILE A 500 64.10 -19.12 -20.42
CA ILE A 500 65.06 -19.86 -19.58
C ILE A 500 64.65 -21.34 -19.47
N THR A 501 63.35 -21.62 -19.31
CA THR A 501 62.83 -22.99 -19.27
C THR A 501 62.99 -23.71 -20.62
N ARG A 502 62.74 -23.01 -21.73
CA ARG A 502 62.94 -23.51 -23.10
C ARG A 502 64.40 -23.79 -23.40
N LEU A 503 65.30 -22.86 -23.07
CA LEU A 503 66.75 -23.00 -23.25
C LEU A 503 67.32 -24.13 -22.38
N ARG A 504 66.82 -24.29 -21.14
CA ARG A 504 67.16 -25.44 -20.28
C ARG A 504 66.67 -26.77 -20.85
N GLY A 505 65.51 -26.79 -21.50
CA GLY A 505 65.01 -27.96 -22.24
C GLY A 505 65.88 -28.33 -23.45
N LEU A 506 66.33 -27.33 -24.21
CA LEU A 506 67.22 -27.54 -25.37
C LEU A 506 68.63 -28.00 -24.99
N LEU A 507 69.13 -27.58 -23.82
CA LEU A 507 70.42 -28.02 -23.28
C LEU A 507 70.35 -29.36 -22.53
N GLY A 508 69.20 -30.04 -22.53
CA GLY A 508 69.04 -31.35 -21.89
C GLY A 508 69.09 -31.33 -20.35
N LEU A 509 69.09 -30.16 -19.72
CA LEU A 509 69.10 -29.98 -18.25
C LEU A 509 67.68 -29.92 -17.69
N GLY A 510 66.82 -30.82 -18.16
CA GLY A 510 65.45 -30.97 -17.68
C GLY A 510 65.41 -31.63 -16.31
N ALA A 511 64.99 -30.85 -15.30
CA ALA A 511 64.64 -31.24 -13.94
C ALA A 511 65.79 -31.65 -13.00
N VAL A 512 66.24 -30.67 -12.21
CA VAL A 512 66.67 -30.92 -10.83
C VAL A 512 65.83 -30.03 -9.92
N ARG A 513 65.01 -30.66 -9.09
CA ARG A 513 64.44 -30.04 -7.89
C ARG A 513 65.60 -29.60 -7.01
N CYS A 514 65.69 -28.31 -6.68
CA CYS A 514 66.48 -27.87 -5.53
C CYS A 514 65.62 -26.93 -4.67
N SER A 515 65.25 -27.47 -3.52
CA SER A 515 64.85 -26.76 -2.32
C SER A 515 65.89 -25.71 -1.94
N SER A 516 65.44 -24.50 -1.58
CA SER A 516 65.92 -23.77 -0.38
C SER A 516 65.24 -22.42 -0.27
N ALA A 517 64.37 -22.28 0.74
CA ALA A 517 64.51 -21.33 1.85
C ALA A 517 63.16 -21.17 2.59
N GLU A 518 63.00 -21.94 3.66
CA GLU A 518 62.26 -21.55 4.89
C GLU A 518 62.87 -20.24 5.43
N LEU A 519 62.25 -19.24 6.08
CA LEU A 519 60.97 -18.92 6.79
C LEU A 519 61.06 -17.37 7.12
N PRO A 520 60.15 -16.65 7.83
CA PRO A 520 58.93 -17.05 8.54
C PRO A 520 57.66 -16.18 8.27
N THR A 521 56.53 -16.80 8.62
CA THR A 521 55.21 -16.25 9.00
C THR A 521 55.02 -14.72 9.10
N THR A 522 54.07 -14.19 8.32
CA THR A 522 52.95 -13.42 8.88
C THR A 522 51.66 -13.80 8.15
N ARG A 523 50.67 -14.25 8.92
CA ARG A 523 49.29 -14.41 8.49
C ARG A 523 48.75 -13.04 8.09
N THR A 524 48.30 -12.87 6.85
CA THR A 524 47.29 -11.87 6.54
C THR A 524 46.19 -12.57 5.76
N ARG A 525 45.09 -12.84 6.46
CA ARG A 525 43.82 -13.28 5.89
C ARG A 525 43.47 -12.34 4.74
N LEU A 526 43.55 -12.80 3.50
CA LEU A 526 42.80 -12.22 2.41
C LEU A 526 41.32 -12.48 2.69
N LEU A 527 40.68 -11.51 3.34
CA LEU A 527 39.23 -11.36 3.34
C LEU A 527 38.82 -11.14 1.88
N ARG A 528 38.53 -12.24 1.19
CA ARG A 528 37.71 -12.23 -0.01
C ARG A 528 36.30 -11.83 0.43
N ARG A 529 36.08 -10.53 0.65
CA ARG A 529 34.76 -9.97 0.89
C ARG A 529 34.03 -10.02 -0.44
N SER A 530 33.31 -11.11 -0.67
CA SER A 530 32.31 -11.17 -1.72
C SER A 530 31.29 -10.07 -1.43
N PHE A 531 31.29 -9.00 -2.24
CA PHE A 531 30.13 -8.15 -2.35
C PHE A 531 29.01 -8.99 -2.97
N LYS A 532 28.22 -9.64 -2.11
CA LYS A 532 26.87 -10.05 -2.47
C LYS A 532 26.04 -8.77 -2.42
N ASN A 533 25.61 -8.31 -3.59
CA ASN A 533 24.54 -7.33 -3.71
C ASN A 533 23.28 -7.96 -3.09
N THR A 534 22.97 -7.58 -1.85
CA THR A 534 21.61 -7.69 -1.33
C THR A 534 20.92 -6.38 -1.64
N SER A 535 20.29 -6.35 -2.82
CA SER A 535 19.25 -5.39 -3.14
C SER A 535 18.10 -5.64 -2.15
N HIS A 536 17.99 -4.81 -1.13
CA HIS A 536 16.71 -4.59 -0.47
C HIS A 536 16.06 -3.43 -1.23
N GLU A 537 15.14 -3.79 -2.11
CA GLU A 537 14.10 -2.90 -2.60
C GLU A 537 13.23 -2.50 -1.39
N ILE A 538 13.05 -1.19 -1.21
CA ILE A 538 11.85 -0.60 -0.62
C ILE A 538 11.06 -0.03 -1.81
#